data_AF-A0A522K990-F1
#
_entry.id   AF-A0A522K990-F1
#
_cell.length_a   1.000
_cell.length_b   1.000
_cell.length_c   1.000
_cell.angle_alpha   90.00
_cell.angle_beta   90.00
_cell.angle_gamma   90.00
#
_symmetry.space_group_name_H-M   'P 1'
#
loop_
_entity.id
_entity.type
_entity.pdbx_description
1 polymer ?
#
loop_
_entity_poly.entity_id
_entity_poly.type
_entity_poly.pdbx_seq_one_letter_code
_entity_poly.pdbx_strand_id
1 'polypeptide(L)' 'MNAWYILPNGHIRHVDGLEIQPEKDWFPTDESLAAFSAAQRAAGSTEVQIVQYIMRLALECERWAAANLT' A
#
# COMPACT_ATOMS: atom_id res chain seq x y z
N MET A 1 -4.69 -13.31 -23.63
CA MET A 1 -4.96 -14.31 -22.59
C MET A 1 -4.35 -13.76 -21.30
N ASN A 2 -5.12 -13.62 -20.22
CA ASN A 2 -4.62 -12.97 -19.01
C ASN A 2 -3.60 -13.89 -18.35
N ALA A 3 -2.35 -13.43 -18.25
CA ALA A 3 -1.22 -14.22 -17.75
C ALA A 3 -1.18 -14.30 -16.21
N TRP A 4 -2.20 -13.76 -15.55
CA TRP A 4 -2.34 -13.65 -14.10
C TRP A 4 -3.54 -14.48 -13.62
N TYR A 5 -3.37 -15.19 -12.51
CA TYR A 5 -4.42 -16.00 -11.88
C TYR A 5 -4.36 -15.90 -10.36
N ILE A 6 -5.53 -16.01 -9.73
CA ILE A 6 -5.69 -15.96 -8.27
C ILE A 6 -5.54 -17.38 -7.71
N LEU A 7 -4.64 -17.55 -6.74
CA LEU A 7 -4.41 -18.80 -6.03
C LEU A 7 -5.48 -19.02 -4.93
N PRO A 8 -5.71 -20.27 -4.48
CA PRO A 8 -6.69 -20.55 -3.42
C PRO A 8 -6.44 -19.84 -2.09
N ASN A 9 -5.20 -19.39 -1.84
CA ASN A 9 -4.83 -18.59 -0.67
C ASN A 9 -5.01 -17.08 -0.87
N GLY A 10 -5.54 -16.63 -2.01
CA GLY A 10 -5.76 -15.21 -2.32
C GLY A 10 -4.57 -14.48 -2.94
N HIS A 11 -3.41 -15.14 -3.09
CA HIS A 11 -2.28 -14.59 -3.81
C HIS A 11 -2.56 -14.48 -5.32
N ILE A 12 -1.83 -13.61 -6.01
CA ILE A 12 -1.95 -13.43 -7.46
C ILE A 12 -0.64 -13.89 -8.10
N ARG A 13 -0.69 -14.85 -9.02
CA ARG A 13 0.49 -15.42 -9.66
C ARG A 13 0.48 -15.19 -11.16
N HIS A 14 1.63 -14.83 -11.70
CA HIS A 14 1.89 -14.76 -13.12
C HIS A 14 2.49 -16.07 -13.65
N VAL A 15 2.30 -16.37 -14.92
CA VAL A 15 2.82 -17.59 -15.58
C VAL A 15 4.34 -17.70 -15.58
N ASP A 16 5.07 -16.60 -15.41
CA ASP A 16 6.54 -16.61 -15.27
C ASP A 16 7.02 -16.98 -13.85
N GLY A 17 6.09 -17.16 -12.91
CA GLY A 17 6.39 -17.53 -11.54
C GLY A 17 6.39 -16.38 -10.55
N LEU A 18 6.20 -15.13 -10.98
CA LEU A 18 6.01 -13.99 -10.07
C LEU A 18 4.73 -14.18 -9.25
N GLU A 19 4.84 -14.10 -7.93
CA GLU A 19 3.72 -14.23 -7.00
C GLU A 19 3.62 -12.97 -6.16
N ILE A 20 2.48 -12.30 -6.26
CA ILE A 20 2.09 -11.14 -5.46
C ILE A 20 1.22 -11.66 -4.32
N GLN A 21 1.58 -11.31 -3.10
CA GLN A 21 0.85 -11.53 -1.87
C GLN A 21 0.16 -10.21 -1.53
N PRO A 22 -1.11 -9.99 -1.92
CA PRO A 22 -1.78 -8.72 -1.74
C PRO A 22 -1.66 -8.15 -0.33
N GLU A 23 -1.79 -9.00 0.68
CA GLU A 23 -1.67 -8.68 2.10
C GLU A 23 -0.27 -8.27 2.59
N LYS A 24 0.77 -8.43 1.76
CA LYS A 24 2.13 -7.94 2.03
C LYS A 24 2.58 -6.88 1.04
N ASP A 25 2.23 -7.07 -0.22
CA ASP A 25 2.72 -6.26 -1.34
C ASP A 25 1.85 -5.04 -1.64
N TRP A 26 0.62 -4.97 -1.12
CA TRP A 26 -0.21 -3.77 -1.22
C TRP A 26 -0.01 -2.77 -0.07
N PHE A 27 0.62 -3.19 1.02
CA PHE A 27 0.93 -2.29 2.13
C PHE A 27 2.34 -1.71 1.99
N PRO A 28 2.58 -0.49 2.53
CA PRO A 28 3.93 0.03 2.65
C PRO A 28 4.81 -0.95 3.42
N THR A 29 6.04 -1.19 2.95
CA THR A 29 7.03 -1.93 3.73
C THR A 29 7.45 -1.11 4.96
N ASP A 30 7.94 -1.79 5.99
CA ASP A 30 8.49 -1.12 7.19
C ASP A 30 9.56 -0.07 6.83
N GLU A 31 10.42 -0.39 5.86
CA GLU A 31 11.46 0.52 5.35
C GLU A 31 10.86 1.77 4.71
N SER A 32 9.83 1.61 3.87
CA SER A 32 9.16 2.74 3.22
C SER A 32 8.42 3.63 4.23
N LEU A 33 7.79 3.03 5.24
CA LEU A 33 7.09 3.73 6.29
C LEU A 33 8.08 4.49 7.21
N ALA A 34 9.23 3.89 7.50
CA ALA A 34 10.31 4.52 8.25
C ALA A 34 10.89 5.72 7.50
N ALA A 35 11.17 5.58 6.20
CA ALA A 35 11.67 6.66 5.35
C ALA A 35 10.67 7.83 5.28
N PHE A 36 9.38 7.54 5.07
CA PHE A 36 8.32 8.54 5.09
C PHE A 36 8.26 9.27 6.43
N SER A 37 8.26 8.53 7.54
CA SER A 37 8.18 9.10 8.89
C SER A 37 9.40 9.97 9.20
N ALA A 38 10.60 9.56 8.78
CA ALA A 38 11.81 10.35 8.95
C ALA A 38 11.74 11.68 8.18
N ALA A 39 11.24 11.67 6.94
CA ALA A 39 11.04 12.89 6.15
C ALA A 39 10.03 13.84 6.82
N GLN A 40 8.94 13.31 7.38
CA GLN A 40 7.96 14.14 8.09
C GLN A 40 8.50 14.74 9.39
N ARG A 41 9.31 13.99 10.13
CA ARG A 41 10.03 14.52 11.31
C ARG A 41 10.98 15.64 10.92
N ALA A 42 11.74 15.46 9.83
CA ALA A 42 12.63 16.50 9.30
C ALA A 42 11.86 17.76 8.85
N ALA A 43 10.61 17.60 8.41
CA ALA A 43 9.69 18.70 8.12
C ALA A 43 9.02 19.32 9.37
N GLY A 44 9.35 18.86 10.58
CA GLY A 44 8.84 19.40 11.84
C GLY A 44 7.50 18.82 12.29
N SER A 45 7.01 17.75 11.66
CA SER A 45 5.77 17.08 12.10
C SER A 45 6.00 16.28 13.38
N THR A 46 5.03 16.31 14.29
CA THR A 46 4.97 15.44 15.47
C THR A 46 4.54 14.02 15.09
N GLU A 47 4.89 13.01 15.92
CA GLU A 47 4.46 11.62 15.67
C GLU A 47 2.94 11.48 15.48
N VAL A 48 2.15 12.20 16.28
CA VAL A 48 0.68 12.17 16.17
C VAL A 48 0.23 12.70 14.81
N GLN A 49 0.82 13.79 14.32
CA GLN A 49 0.50 14.34 13.00
C GLN A 49 0.92 13.41 11.86
N ILE A 50 2.06 12.72 12.01
CA ILE A 50 2.54 11.73 11.03
C ILE A 50 1.52 10.58 10.91
N VAL A 51 1.09 10.02 12.04
CA VAL A 51 0.09 8.94 12.08
C VAL A 51 -1.23 9.42 11.50
N GLN A 52 -1.71 10.60 11.89
CA GLN A 52 -2.93 11.18 11.32
C GLN A 52 -2.83 11.37 9.81
N TYR A 53 -1.65 11.75 9.29
CA TYR A 53 -1.45 11.90 7.86
C TYR A 53 -1.51 10.55 7.13
N ILE A 54 -0.86 9.51 7.67
CA ILE A 54 -0.92 8.15 7.10
C ILE A 54 -2.39 7.67 7.03
N MET A 55 -3.16 7.85 8.11
CA MET A 55 -4.57 7.47 8.14
C MET A 55 -5.42 8.25 7.13
N ARG A 56 -5.13 9.55 6.97
CA ARG A 56 -5.79 10.38 5.95
C ARG A 56 -5.48 9.91 4.53
N LEU A 57 -4.23 9.56 4.23
CA LEU A 57 -3.83 9.03 2.92
C LEU A 57 -4.59 7.73 2.59
N ALA A 58 -4.74 6.83 3.57
CA ALA A 58 -5.51 5.60 3.38
C ALA A 58 -6.97 5.88 2.96
N LEU A 59 -7.63 6.84 3.62
CA LEU A 59 -8.99 7.26 3.27
C LEU A 59 -9.07 7.95 1.90
N GLU A 60 -8.08 8.77 1.55
CA GLU A 60 -8.00 9.42 0.25
C GLU A 60 -7.83 8.39 -0.88
N CYS A 61 -7.01 7.35 -0.67
CA CYS A 61 -6.86 6.23 -1.59
C CYS A 61 -8.15 5.43 -1.76
N GLU A 62 -8.87 5.13 -0.67
CA GLU A 62 -10.17 4.43 -0.74
C GLU A 62 -11.18 5.22 -1.57
N ARG A 63 -11.29 6.54 -1.33
CA ARG A 63 -12.17 7.42 -2.10
C ARG A 63 -11.79 7.48 -3.57
N TRP A 64 -10.50 7.56 -3.87
CA TRP A 64 -10.01 7.55 -5.24
C TRP A 64 -10.36 6.22 -5.93
N ALA A 65 -10.12 5.09 -5.28
CA ALA A 65 -10.43 3.77 -5.82
C ALA A 65 -11.92 3.62 -6.12
N ALA A 66 -12.79 4.02 -5.18
CA ALA A 66 -14.24 3.98 -5.36
C ALA A 66 -14.72 4.84 -6.54
N ALA A 67 -14.03 5.94 -6.84
CA ALA A 67 -14.38 6.85 -7.94
C ALA A 67 -13.83 6.41 -9.31
N ASN A 68 -12.82 5.53 -9.37
CA ASN A 68 -12.06 5.26 -10.60
C ASN A 68 -11.99 3.77 -11.00
N LEU A 69 -12.28 2.84 -10.10
CA LEU A 69 -12.13 1.40 -10.33
C LEU A 69 -13.48 0.66 -10.44
N THR A 70 -14.59 1.40 -10.56
CA THR A 70 -15.94 0.87 -10.81
C THR A 70 -16.29 0.84 -12.28
#